data_AF-A0A811R906-F1
#
_entry.id   AF-A0A811R906-F1
#
_cell.length_a   1.000
_cell.length_b   1.000
_cell.length_c   1.000
_cell.angle_alpha   90.00
_cell.angle_beta   90.00
_cell.angle_gamma   90.00
#
_symmetry.space_group_name_H-M   'P 1'
#
loop_
_entity.id
_entity.type
_entity.pdbx_description
1 polymer ?
#
loop_
_entity_poly.entity_id
_entity_poly.type
_entity_poly.pdbx_seq_one_letter_code
_entity_poly.pdbx_strand_id
1 'polypeptide(L)'
;MATRCLAGSLPLLSASTAAAAAARAQPLPSASTPRRVPTRLLVATGGEQQLITAQDPAHEPDYGVVSLHHVGILCENLERSMAFYKDLLGLKVNPARPTHKLPYRGAWLWVGSEMIHLMELPNPDPLTGRPEHGGRDRHTCIAIKDVLKLKEIFDKAGQIIIKE
;
A
#
# COMPACT_ATOMS: atom_id res chain seq x y z
N MET A 1 -42.07 3.86 -27.78
CA MET A 1 -42.99 4.16 -26.68
C MET A 1 -42.21 4.88 -25.60
N ALA A 2 -42.53 6.16 -25.40
CA ALA A 2 -41.87 7.03 -24.44
C ALA A 2 -42.63 7.00 -23.11
N THR A 3 -41.92 6.95 -21.98
CA THR A 3 -42.51 7.28 -20.69
C THR A 3 -41.55 8.17 -19.92
N ARG A 4 -41.90 9.46 -19.94
CA ARG A 4 -41.45 10.54 -19.07
C ARG A 4 -41.97 10.26 -17.65
N CYS A 5 -41.13 10.44 -16.63
CA CYS A 5 -41.59 10.77 -15.29
C CYS A 5 -40.82 11.99 -14.76
N LEU A 6 -41.57 12.83 -14.05
CA LEU A 6 -41.36 14.25 -13.83
C LEU A 6 -40.42 14.55 -12.66
N ALA A 7 -39.78 15.71 -12.79
CA ALA A 7 -39.03 16.40 -11.75
C ALA A 7 -39.90 16.81 -10.56
N GLY A 8 -39.34 16.71 -9.35
CA GLY A 8 -39.85 17.32 -8.13
C GLY A 8 -38.78 18.24 -7.54
N SER A 9 -39.15 19.52 -7.38
CA SER A 9 -38.33 20.62 -6.85
C SER A 9 -38.21 20.63 -5.33
N LEU A 10 -37.12 21.28 -4.89
CA LEU A 10 -36.61 21.60 -3.55
C LEU A 10 -37.63 22.25 -2.58
N PRO A 11 -37.29 22.38 -1.28
CA PRO A 11 -36.62 23.62 -0.87
C PRO A 11 -35.36 23.45 0.00
N LEU A 12 -34.55 24.50 -0.10
CA LEU A 12 -33.36 24.82 0.68
C LEU A 12 -33.66 25.00 2.17
N LEU A 13 -32.77 24.51 3.04
CA LEU A 13 -32.61 25.05 4.40
C LEU A 13 -31.14 25.33 4.72
N SER A 14 -30.88 26.63 4.79
CA SER A 14 -29.99 27.39 5.68
C SER A 14 -28.75 26.73 6.28
N ALA A 15 -27.60 27.30 5.92
CA ALA A 15 -26.35 27.18 6.65
C ALA A 15 -26.46 27.78 8.07
N SER A 16 -25.84 27.12 9.04
CA SER A 16 -25.49 27.71 10.33
C SER A 16 -23.99 27.55 10.55
N THR A 17 -23.30 28.67 10.48
CA THR A 17 -21.90 28.86 10.85
C THR A 17 -21.80 28.96 12.36
N ALA A 18 -21.07 28.04 12.99
CA ALA A 18 -20.53 28.23 14.33
C ALA A 18 -19.02 28.13 14.27
N ALA A 19 -18.36 29.29 14.30
CA ALA A 19 -16.93 29.42 14.55
C ALA A 19 -16.69 29.31 16.05
N ALA A 20 -15.79 28.42 16.47
CA ALA A 20 -15.27 28.42 17.84
C ALA A 20 -13.78 28.04 17.84
N ALA A 21 -12.98 29.09 18.04
CA ALA A 21 -11.69 29.17 18.72
C ALA A 21 -10.69 28.01 18.59
N ALA A 22 -9.62 28.29 17.83
CA ALA A 22 -8.35 27.59 17.90
C ALA A 22 -7.68 27.84 19.28
N ALA A 23 -7.68 26.82 20.13
CA ALA A 23 -6.83 26.80 21.32
C ALA A 23 -5.42 26.35 20.91
N ARG A 24 -4.44 27.25 21.11
CA ARG A 24 -3.01 26.96 20.96
C ARG A 24 -2.57 25.98 22.05
N ALA A 25 -2.35 24.72 21.69
CA ALA A 25 -1.64 23.77 22.53
C ALA A 25 -0.11 24.02 22.43
N GLN A 26 0.52 24.27 23.58
CA GLN A 26 1.97 24.34 23.71
C GLN A 26 2.57 22.92 23.71
N PRO A 27 3.80 22.72 23.19
CA PRO A 27 4.41 21.40 23.11
C PRO A 27 4.89 20.90 24.48
N LEU A 28 4.55 19.65 24.80
CA LEU A 28 5.05 18.92 25.96
C LEU A 28 6.55 18.56 25.78
N PRO A 29 7.36 18.57 26.85
CA PRO A 29 8.76 18.17 26.78
C PRO A 29 8.90 16.67 26.45
N SER A 30 9.82 16.36 25.54
CA SER A 30 10.15 15.01 25.09
C SER A 30 10.62 14.14 26.26
N ALA A 31 9.93 13.03 26.50
CA ALA A 31 10.33 12.02 27.48
C ALA A 31 11.56 11.26 26.95
N SER A 32 12.68 11.33 27.68
CA SER A 32 13.88 10.53 27.43
C SER A 32 13.56 9.03 27.60
N THR A 33 13.75 8.26 26.53
CA THR A 33 13.55 6.80 26.55
C THR A 33 14.59 6.13 27.44
N PRO A 34 14.22 5.23 28.37
CA PRO A 34 15.20 4.49 29.16
C PRO A 34 15.90 3.47 28.25
N ARG A 35 17.24 3.50 28.24
CA ARG A 35 18.08 2.54 27.52
C ARG A 35 17.90 1.16 28.15
N ARG A 36 17.16 0.26 27.51
CA ARG A 36 17.10 -1.16 27.88
C ARG A 36 18.48 -1.78 27.73
N VAL A 37 19.07 -2.24 28.83
CA VAL A 37 20.22 -3.16 28.80
C VAL A 37 19.64 -4.56 28.61
N PRO A 38 19.89 -5.26 27.48
CA PRO A 38 19.40 -6.62 27.33
C PRO A 38 20.24 -7.53 28.24
N THR A 39 19.61 -8.06 29.29
CA THR A 39 20.17 -9.16 30.06
C THR A 39 20.06 -10.41 29.20
N ARG A 40 21.15 -10.81 28.53
CA ARG A 40 21.17 -12.00 27.68
C ARG A 40 21.30 -13.24 28.58
N LEU A 41 20.20 -13.94 28.79
CA LEU A 41 20.21 -15.30 29.31
C LEU A 41 20.84 -16.21 28.24
N LEU A 42 21.98 -16.82 28.56
CA LEU A 42 22.63 -17.80 27.68
C LEU A 42 21.96 -19.16 27.83
N VAL A 43 21.37 -19.67 26.75
CA VAL A 43 21.12 -21.10 26.56
C VAL A 43 22.01 -21.56 25.41
N ALA A 44 22.88 -22.50 25.69
CA ALA A 44 23.82 -23.07 24.73
C ALA A 44 23.17 -24.27 24.05
N THR A 45 22.95 -24.19 22.73
CA THR A 45 22.87 -25.36 21.86
C THR A 45 23.51 -24.99 20.52
N GLY A 46 24.54 -25.74 20.15
CA GLY A 46 25.39 -25.50 18.98
C GLY A 46 24.65 -25.60 17.65
N GLY A 47 25.01 -24.71 16.74
CA GLY A 47 24.47 -24.51 15.40
C GLY A 47 24.55 -23.03 15.10
N GLU A 48 25.38 -22.63 14.13
CA GLU A 48 25.63 -21.23 13.77
C GLU A 48 24.32 -20.54 13.36
N GLN A 49 23.68 -19.86 14.31
CA GLN A 49 22.68 -18.85 14.02
C GLN A 49 23.42 -17.61 13.55
N GLN A 50 23.62 -17.50 12.24
CA GLN A 50 23.99 -16.24 11.64
C GLN A 50 22.82 -15.26 11.82
N LEU A 51 22.88 -14.46 12.89
CA LEU A 51 22.09 -13.25 13.02
C LEU A 51 22.38 -12.40 11.78
N ILE A 52 21.35 -12.20 10.94
CA ILE A 52 21.37 -11.13 9.95
C ILE A 52 21.28 -9.82 10.73
N THR A 53 22.42 -9.31 11.20
CA THR A 53 22.53 -7.93 11.64
C THR A 53 22.47 -7.04 10.41
N ALA A 54 21.45 -6.19 10.33
CA ALA A 54 21.44 -5.06 9.43
C ALA A 54 22.75 -4.27 9.64
N GLN A 55 23.56 -4.26 8.59
CA GLN A 55 24.68 -3.39 8.22
C GLN A 55 25.52 -2.70 9.32
N ASP A 56 26.83 -2.85 9.16
CA ASP A 56 27.87 -2.05 9.82
C ASP A 56 27.63 -0.54 9.54
N PRO A 57 27.45 0.32 10.57
CA PRO A 57 27.12 1.75 10.39
C PRO A 57 28.26 2.58 9.80
N ALA A 58 29.40 1.97 9.46
CA ALA A 58 30.53 2.66 8.85
C ALA A 58 30.36 2.71 7.32
N HIS A 59 30.20 3.93 6.80
CA HIS A 59 30.08 4.29 5.38
C HIS A 59 28.68 4.19 4.75
N GLU A 60 27.64 4.62 5.45
CA GLU A 60 26.40 5.03 4.77
C GLU A 60 26.71 6.22 3.83
N PRO A 61 26.33 6.14 2.54
CA PRO A 61 26.50 7.26 1.63
C PRO A 61 25.73 8.49 2.12
N ASP A 62 26.25 9.69 1.84
CA ASP A 62 25.66 10.97 2.27
C ASP A 62 24.26 11.26 1.70
N TYR A 63 23.85 10.49 0.70
CA TYR A 63 22.50 10.51 0.15
C TYR A 63 21.47 9.65 0.93
N GLY A 64 21.90 8.80 1.88
CA GLY A 64 21.06 8.17 2.91
C GLY A 64 19.78 7.46 2.44
N VAL A 65 19.90 6.21 1.98
CA VAL A 65 18.72 5.40 1.60
C VAL A 65 17.93 4.99 2.85
N VAL A 66 16.63 5.33 2.89
CA VAL A 66 15.77 5.08 4.08
C VAL A 66 14.89 3.84 3.91
N SER A 67 14.06 3.79 2.87
CA SER A 67 13.15 2.67 2.59
C SER A 67 12.68 2.67 1.13
N LEU A 68 12.03 1.57 0.73
CA LEU A 68 11.30 1.51 -0.53
C LEU A 68 10.05 2.37 -0.42
N HIS A 69 9.98 3.50 -1.11
CA HIS A 69 8.80 4.39 -1.02
C HIS A 69 7.56 3.80 -1.72
N HIS A 70 7.73 3.22 -2.90
CA HIS A 70 6.64 2.57 -3.64
C HIS A 70 7.14 1.60 -4.70
N VAL A 71 6.26 0.70 -5.13
CA VAL A 71 6.41 -0.13 -6.33
C VAL A 71 5.46 0.34 -7.43
N GLY A 72 5.97 0.53 -8.63
CA GLY A 72 5.17 0.89 -9.81
C GLY A 72 4.62 -0.35 -10.50
N ILE A 73 3.31 -0.35 -10.81
CA ILE A 73 2.64 -1.42 -11.56
C ILE A 73 1.85 -0.78 -12.71
N LEU A 74 2.20 -1.17 -13.93
CA LEU A 74 1.41 -0.83 -15.11
C LEU A 74 0.15 -1.69 -15.14
N CYS A 75 -1.00 -1.07 -15.41
CA CYS A 75 -2.25 -1.79 -15.57
C CYS A 75 -2.93 -1.41 -16.89
N GLU A 76 -3.54 -2.38 -17.54
CA GLU A 76 -4.36 -2.16 -18.75
C GLU A 76 -5.64 -1.38 -18.44
N ASN A 77 -6.24 -1.65 -17.28
CA ASN A 77 -7.48 -1.01 -16.85
C ASN A 77 -7.44 -0.65 -15.35
N LEU A 78 -7.63 0.63 -15.04
CA LEU A 78 -7.56 1.13 -13.68
C LEU A 78 -8.71 0.59 -12.82
N GLU A 79 -9.93 0.54 -13.32
CA GLU A 79 -11.10 0.07 -12.58
C GLU A 79 -10.95 -1.38 -12.10
N ARG A 80 -10.54 -2.27 -13.00
CA ARG A 80 -10.26 -3.68 -12.69
C ARG A 80 -9.17 -3.81 -11.63
N SER A 81 -8.13 -2.98 -11.73
CA SER A 81 -7.04 -2.97 -10.75
C SER A 81 -7.50 -2.45 -9.39
N MET A 82 -8.34 -1.42 -9.36
CA MET A 82 -8.92 -0.90 -8.12
C MET A 82 -9.89 -1.91 -7.49
N ALA A 83 -10.70 -2.61 -8.27
CA ALA A 83 -11.56 -3.67 -7.77
C ALA A 83 -10.74 -4.78 -7.09
N PHE A 84 -9.57 -5.14 -7.63
CA PHE A 84 -8.69 -6.11 -7.00
C PHE A 84 -7.99 -5.54 -5.75
N TYR A 85 -7.24 -4.45 -5.87
CA TYR A 85 -6.38 -3.98 -4.77
C TYR A 85 -7.14 -3.25 -3.66
N LYS A 86 -8.11 -2.40 -4.01
CA LYS A 86 -8.89 -1.64 -3.02
C LYS A 86 -10.06 -2.46 -2.50
N ASP A 87 -10.85 -3.06 -3.38
CA ASP A 87 -12.12 -3.67 -2.97
C ASP A 87 -11.96 -5.11 -2.48
N LEU A 88 -11.14 -5.94 -3.16
CA LEU A 88 -10.90 -7.32 -2.75
C LEU A 88 -9.81 -7.44 -1.68
N LEU A 89 -8.64 -6.83 -1.89
CA LEU A 89 -7.53 -6.84 -0.92
C LEU A 89 -7.68 -5.83 0.21
N GLY A 90 -8.59 -4.87 0.10
CA GLY A 90 -8.90 -3.91 1.15
C GLY A 90 -7.88 -2.77 1.32
N LEU A 91 -6.94 -2.59 0.38
CA LEU A 91 -5.92 -1.54 0.47
C LEU A 91 -6.57 -0.15 0.43
N LYS A 92 -5.95 0.80 1.16
CA LYS A 92 -6.48 2.17 1.27
C LYS A 92 -5.86 3.07 0.23
N VAL A 93 -6.68 3.90 -0.41
CA VAL A 93 -6.22 4.91 -1.37
C VAL A 93 -5.45 6.00 -0.62
N ASN A 94 -4.26 6.32 -1.13
CA ASN A 94 -3.54 7.51 -0.73
C ASN A 94 -3.97 8.69 -1.64
N PRO A 95 -4.62 9.74 -1.09
CA PRO A 95 -5.05 10.90 -1.87
C PRO A 95 -3.89 11.82 -2.28
N ALA A 96 -2.67 11.61 -1.76
CA ALA A 96 -1.52 12.46 -2.03
C ALA A 96 -0.88 12.27 -3.42
N ARG A 97 -1.40 11.35 -4.25
CA ARG A 97 -0.91 11.17 -5.62
C ARG A 97 -1.02 12.51 -6.37
N PRO A 98 0.09 13.09 -6.88
CA PRO A 98 0.07 14.40 -7.52
C PRO A 98 -0.49 14.28 -8.95
N THR A 99 -1.81 14.20 -9.08
CA THR A 99 -2.50 14.02 -10.38
C THR A 99 -2.12 15.07 -11.42
N HIS A 100 -1.86 16.31 -11.00
CA HIS A 100 -1.45 17.40 -11.90
C HIS A 100 -0.03 17.24 -12.47
N LYS A 101 0.85 16.44 -11.84
CA LYS A 101 2.22 16.18 -12.31
C LYS A 101 2.34 14.87 -13.08
N LEU A 102 1.35 13.99 -12.96
CA LEU A 102 1.32 12.66 -13.56
C LEU A 102 0.18 12.61 -14.58
N PRO A 103 0.43 12.92 -15.87
CA PRO A 103 -0.61 13.11 -16.89
C PRO A 103 -1.17 11.78 -17.40
N TYR A 104 -1.56 10.89 -16.49
CA TYR A 104 -2.18 9.60 -16.76
C TYR A 104 -3.09 9.19 -15.60
N ARG A 105 -3.99 8.26 -15.89
CA ARG A 105 -4.90 7.68 -14.88
C ARG A 105 -4.12 6.73 -13.98
N GLY A 106 -4.37 6.79 -12.67
CA GLY A 106 -3.63 5.97 -11.72
C GLY A 106 -4.04 6.24 -10.28
N ALA A 107 -3.51 5.42 -9.37
CA ALA A 107 -3.78 5.50 -7.95
C ALA A 107 -2.54 5.14 -7.13
N TRP A 108 -2.43 5.75 -5.94
CA TRP A 108 -1.53 5.28 -4.90
C TRP A 108 -2.34 4.52 -3.85
N LEU A 109 -1.86 3.34 -3.46
CA LEU A 109 -2.52 2.44 -2.52
C LEU A 109 -1.53 2.09 -1.41
N TRP A 110 -1.92 2.32 -0.16
CA TRP A 110 -1.09 2.04 1.01
C TRP A 110 -0.91 0.53 1.24
N VAL A 111 0.33 0.14 1.54
CA VAL A 111 0.75 -1.18 2.02
C VAL A 111 1.72 -0.96 3.20
N GLY A 112 1.18 -0.92 4.42
CA GLY A 112 1.98 -0.50 5.59
C GLY A 112 2.38 0.98 5.48
N SER A 113 3.68 1.27 5.58
CA SER A 113 4.24 2.61 5.34
C SER A 113 4.47 2.93 3.86
N GLU A 114 4.51 1.90 3.00
CA GLU A 114 4.87 2.03 1.58
C GLU A 114 3.64 1.96 0.69
N MET A 115 3.83 2.04 -0.63
CA MET A 115 2.73 2.12 -1.58
C MET A 115 2.88 1.24 -2.82
N ILE A 116 1.74 0.86 -3.37
CA ILE A 116 1.61 0.49 -4.78
C ILE A 116 1.19 1.72 -5.58
N HIS A 117 1.88 1.99 -6.68
CA HIS A 117 1.50 2.98 -7.67
C HIS A 117 0.95 2.28 -8.92
N LEU A 118 -0.38 2.31 -9.05
CA LEU A 118 -1.06 1.85 -10.27
C LEU A 118 -0.99 2.94 -11.34
N MET A 119 -0.55 2.57 -12.52
CA MET A 119 -0.39 3.45 -13.67
C MET A 119 -1.09 2.84 -14.88
N GLU A 120 -2.16 3.47 -15.35
CA GLU A 120 -2.86 3.04 -16.57
C GLU A 120 -2.15 3.65 -17.78
N LEU A 121 -1.20 2.90 -18.31
CA LEU A 121 -0.29 3.28 -19.39
C LEU A 121 -0.01 2.07 -20.29
N PRO A 122 0.40 2.28 -21.55
CA PRO A 122 0.80 1.18 -22.43
C PRO A 122 1.91 0.33 -21.80
N ASN A 123 1.75 -0.99 -21.85
CA ASN A 123 2.76 -1.93 -21.36
C ASN A 123 3.83 -2.16 -22.45
N PRO A 124 5.10 -1.76 -22.23
CA PRO A 124 6.17 -2.01 -23.19
C PRO A 124 6.69 -3.45 -23.14
N ASP A 125 6.39 -4.22 -22.08
CA ASP A 125 6.90 -5.57 -21.91
C ASP A 125 6.15 -6.57 -22.82
N PRO A 126 6.86 -7.57 -23.38
CA PRO A 126 6.22 -8.66 -24.12
C PRO A 126 5.17 -9.39 -23.26
N LEU A 127 4.02 -9.68 -23.89
CA LEU A 127 2.96 -10.50 -23.29
C LEU A 127 3.20 -12.01 -23.47
N THR A 128 4.10 -12.38 -24.39
CA THR A 128 4.48 -13.77 -24.70
C THR A 128 5.90 -14.06 -24.24
N GLY A 129 6.26 -15.35 -24.14
CA GLY A 129 7.59 -15.76 -23.71
C GLY A 129 7.89 -15.51 -22.24
N ARG A 130 6.86 -15.30 -21.42
CA ARG A 130 6.97 -15.16 -19.96
C ARG A 130 7.20 -16.54 -19.33
N PRO A 131 7.96 -16.64 -18.23
CA PRO A 131 8.12 -17.92 -17.53
C PRO A 131 6.76 -18.50 -17.12
N GLU A 132 6.61 -19.82 -17.22
CA GLU A 132 5.40 -20.53 -16.77
C GLU A 132 5.13 -20.26 -15.28
N HIS A 133 6.21 -20.22 -14.48
CA HIS A 133 6.15 -19.94 -13.07
C HIS A 133 6.16 -18.43 -12.79
N GLY A 134 5.03 -17.89 -12.31
CA GLY A 134 4.87 -16.44 -12.05
C GLY A 134 5.91 -15.83 -11.10
N GLY A 135 6.40 -16.58 -10.10
CA GLY A 135 7.49 -16.14 -9.21
C GLY A 135 8.86 -15.94 -9.90
N ARG A 136 9.05 -16.42 -11.13
CA ARG A 136 10.27 -16.16 -11.93
C ARG A 136 10.13 -14.93 -12.82
N ASP A 137 8.95 -14.32 -12.83
CA ASP A 137 8.65 -13.11 -13.59
C ASP A 137 8.78 -11.87 -12.70
N ARG A 138 8.60 -10.68 -13.28
CA ARG A 138 8.57 -9.41 -12.55
C ARG A 138 7.42 -9.43 -11.54
N HIS A 139 7.75 -9.41 -10.26
CA HIS A 139 6.77 -9.41 -9.18
C HIS A 139 7.21 -8.51 -8.03
N THR A 140 6.26 -8.20 -7.18
CA THR A 140 6.46 -7.59 -5.87
C THR A 140 5.76 -8.44 -4.82
N CYS A 141 6.21 -8.40 -3.58
CA CYS A 141 5.72 -9.24 -2.50
C CYS A 141 5.06 -8.39 -1.41
N ILE A 142 3.85 -8.78 -1.00
CA ILE A 142 3.16 -8.22 0.16
C ILE A 142 3.09 -9.30 1.22
N ALA A 143 3.59 -8.99 2.42
CA ALA A 143 3.46 -9.89 3.56
C ALA A 143 2.01 -9.93 4.06
N ILE A 144 1.43 -11.13 4.14
CA ILE A 144 0.05 -11.36 4.58
C ILE A 144 0.08 -12.14 5.89
N LYS A 145 -0.68 -11.66 6.89
CA LYS A 145 -0.75 -12.28 8.22
C LYS A 145 -1.36 -13.70 8.20
N ASP A 146 -2.34 -13.92 7.33
CA ASP A 146 -3.10 -15.16 7.22
C ASP A 146 -3.39 -15.46 5.75
N VAL A 147 -2.48 -16.20 5.12
CA VAL A 147 -2.56 -16.53 3.67
C VAL A 147 -3.72 -17.48 3.39
N LEU A 148 -4.11 -18.33 4.34
CA LEU A 148 -5.20 -19.29 4.17
C LEU A 148 -6.56 -18.58 4.05
N LYS A 149 -6.83 -17.59 4.90
CA LYS A 149 -8.03 -16.75 4.77
C LYS A 149 -8.04 -15.96 3.47
N LEU A 150 -6.90 -15.41 3.07
CA LEU A 150 -6.82 -14.69 1.80
C LEU A 150 -7.11 -15.62 0.62
N LYS A 151 -6.60 -16.84 0.66
CA LYS A 151 -6.93 -17.86 -0.33
C LYS A 151 -8.44 -18.13 -0.41
N GLU A 152 -9.14 -18.30 0.71
CA GLU A 152 -10.60 -18.51 0.69
C GLU A 152 -11.35 -17.33 0.04
N ILE A 153 -10.91 -16.11 0.29
CA ILE A 153 -11.47 -14.90 -0.33
C ILE A 153 -11.23 -14.92 -1.85
N PHE A 154 -10.03 -15.29 -2.28
CA PHE A 154 -9.67 -15.40 -3.69
C PHE A 154 -10.46 -16.49 -4.41
N ASP A 155 -10.63 -17.66 -3.79
CA ASP A 155 -11.44 -18.75 -4.35
C ASP A 155 -12.90 -18.29 -4.56
N LYS A 156 -13.50 -17.61 -3.57
CA LYS A 156 -14.87 -17.06 -3.67
C LYS A 156 -15.01 -15.98 -4.73
N ALA A 157 -13.96 -15.19 -4.96
CA ALA A 157 -13.92 -14.12 -5.95
C ALA A 157 -13.51 -14.61 -7.35
N GLY A 158 -13.33 -15.93 -7.54
CA GLY A 158 -12.90 -16.52 -8.81
C GLY A 158 -11.50 -16.10 -9.25
N GLN A 159 -10.64 -15.68 -8.32
CA GLN A 159 -9.27 -15.29 -8.62
C GLN A 159 -8.39 -16.53 -8.74
N ILE A 160 -7.58 -16.59 -9.79
CA ILE A 160 -6.63 -17.68 -10.00
C ILE A 160 -5.45 -17.46 -9.04
N ILE A 161 -5.26 -18.40 -8.13
CA ILE A 161 -4.04 -18.49 -7.33
C ILE A 161 -3.03 -19.29 -8.14
N ILE A 162 -2.00 -18.61 -8.65
CA ILE A 162 -0.84 -19.27 -9.22
C ILE A 162 -0.08 -19.88 -8.05
N LYS A 163 -0.33 -21.17 -7.80
CA LYS A 163 0.41 -21.97 -6.83
C LYS A 163 1.60 -22.60 -7.51
N GLU A 164 2.71 -22.67 -6.77
CA GLU A 164 3.79 -23.61 -7.04
C GLU A 164 3.36 -25.04 -6.65
#